data_AF-A0A0F9DGH7-F1
#
_entry.id   AF-A0A0F9DGH7-F1
#
_cell.length_a   1.000
_cell.length_b   1.000
_cell.length_c   1.000
_cell.angle_alpha   90.00
_cell.angle_beta   90.00
_cell.angle_gamma   90.00
#
_symmetry.space_group_name_H-M   'P 1'
#
loop_
_entity.id
_entity.type
_entity.pdbx_description
1 polymer ?
#
loop_
_entity_poly.entity_id
_entity_poly.type
_entity_poly.pdbx_seq_one_letter_code
_entity_poly.pdbx_strand_id
1 'polypeptide(L)'
;MPGKSPLVGYGAGIRKETLLGWVAWYGISDPEVRYNALKKRVKELGLDVSALPAPLRAGDSFKRACRYAEQKKVPYGDVFTNIMIRAVTQDNETVERHLVVEIVDADDKRLEYEPAARLILDKYEYVLSWTA
;
A
#
# COMPACT_ATOMS: atom_id res chain seq x y z
N MET A 1 20.36 15.89 -23.67
CA MET A 1 20.34 14.94 -22.53
C MET A 1 19.00 15.10 -21.83
N PRO A 2 18.18 14.05 -21.65
CA PRO A 2 16.95 14.19 -20.88
C PRO A 2 17.33 14.44 -19.41
N GLY A 3 16.86 15.57 -18.88
CA GLY A 3 17.16 16.01 -17.52
C GLY A 3 16.63 15.01 -16.49
N LYS A 4 17.40 14.81 -15.40
CA LYS A 4 16.98 13.98 -14.27
C LYS A 4 15.57 14.38 -13.81
N SER A 5 14.72 13.38 -13.57
CA SER A 5 13.37 13.58 -13.05
C SER A 5 13.43 14.38 -11.73
N PRO A 6 12.58 15.41 -11.55
CA PRO A 6 12.57 16.22 -10.33
C PRO A 6 11.95 15.49 -9.12
N LEU A 7 11.42 14.29 -9.31
CA LEU A 7 10.72 13.52 -8.28
C LEU A 7 11.65 12.45 -7.68
N VAL A 8 11.74 12.41 -6.35
CA VAL A 8 12.50 11.40 -5.59
C VAL A 8 11.51 10.33 -5.08
N GLY A 9 11.72 9.06 -5.43
CA GLY A 9 10.86 7.95 -5.00
C GLY A 9 9.76 7.57 -6.01
N TYR A 10 8.52 7.38 -5.54
CA TYR A 10 7.37 7.06 -6.40
C TYR A 10 7.17 8.20 -7.42
N GLY A 11 7.40 7.92 -8.70
CA GLY A 11 7.31 8.90 -9.79
C GLY A 11 8.64 9.33 -10.41
N ALA A 12 9.78 8.79 -9.97
CA ALA A 12 11.11 9.12 -10.52
C ALA A 12 11.29 8.79 -12.03
N GLY A 13 10.42 7.95 -12.60
CA GLY A 13 10.38 7.66 -14.05
C GLY A 13 9.52 8.62 -14.87
N ILE A 14 8.80 9.54 -14.23
CA ILE A 14 7.92 10.49 -14.91
C ILE A 14 8.78 11.62 -15.47
N ARG A 15 8.63 11.87 -16.78
CA ARG A 15 9.33 12.94 -17.47
C ARG A 15 8.92 14.29 -16.91
N LYS A 16 9.85 15.26 -16.91
CA LYS A 16 9.61 16.60 -16.37
C LYS A 16 8.44 17.31 -17.08
N GLU A 17 8.25 17.03 -18.37
CA GLU A 17 7.16 17.60 -19.18
C GLU A 17 5.77 17.10 -18.77
N THR A 18 5.69 15.98 -18.06
CA THR A 18 4.45 15.38 -17.55
C THR A 18 4.10 15.81 -16.11
N LEU A 19 4.80 16.80 -15.56
CA LEU A 19 4.58 17.32 -14.18
C LEU A 19 3.14 17.80 -13.94
N LEU A 20 2.49 18.40 -14.95
CA LEU A 20 1.09 18.81 -14.84
C LEU A 20 0.16 17.59 -14.69
N GLY A 21 0.46 16.51 -15.40
CA GLY A 21 -0.22 15.22 -15.22
C GLY A 21 0.00 14.65 -13.83
N TRP A 22 1.21 14.76 -13.27
CA TRP A 22 1.49 14.35 -11.89
C TRP A 22 0.62 15.11 -10.88
N VAL A 23 0.53 16.45 -10.99
CA VAL A 23 -0.34 17.26 -10.12
C VAL A 23 -1.81 16.85 -10.26
N ALA A 24 -2.29 16.54 -11.47
CA ALA A 24 -3.66 16.08 -11.69
C ALA A 24 -3.93 14.68 -11.08
N TRP A 25 -2.99 13.74 -11.20
CA TRP A 25 -3.14 12.38 -10.67
C TRP A 25 -3.05 12.30 -9.16
N TYR A 26 -2.19 13.12 -8.54
CA TYR A 26 -1.91 13.05 -7.10
C TYR A 26 -2.53 14.21 -6.30
N GLY A 27 -3.13 15.20 -6.96
CA GLY A 27 -3.82 16.33 -6.34
C GLY A 27 -5.34 16.19 -6.29
N ILE A 28 -5.93 15.25 -7.04
CA ILE A 28 -7.37 14.94 -6.98
C ILE A 28 -7.57 13.77 -6.01
N SER A 29 -8.29 14.01 -4.92
CA SER A 29 -8.60 13.01 -3.91
C SER A 29 -9.80 12.14 -4.30
N ASP A 30 -9.65 10.83 -4.06
CA ASP A 30 -10.71 9.86 -3.77
C ASP A 30 -11.68 9.35 -4.86
N PRO A 31 -11.40 9.38 -6.17
CA PRO A 31 -12.22 8.62 -7.11
C PRO A 31 -11.81 7.15 -7.14
N GLU A 32 -12.72 6.24 -6.75
CA GLU A 32 -12.53 4.80 -6.95
C GLU A 32 -12.66 4.48 -8.45
N VAL A 33 -11.52 4.40 -9.14
CA VAL A 33 -11.48 4.06 -10.57
C VAL A 33 -10.67 2.79 -10.77
N ARG A 34 -11.32 1.76 -11.33
CA ARG A 34 -10.63 0.54 -11.76
C ARG A 34 -9.68 0.86 -12.90
N TYR A 35 -8.46 0.31 -12.86
CA TYR A 35 -7.42 0.55 -13.88
C TYR A 35 -7.92 0.34 -15.32
N ASN A 36 -8.72 -0.72 -15.57
CA ASN A 36 -9.28 -0.99 -16.89
C ASN A 36 -10.29 0.06 -17.35
N ALA A 37 -11.09 0.61 -16.43
CA ALA A 37 -12.02 1.70 -16.73
C ALA A 37 -11.25 2.99 -17.07
N LEU A 38 -10.19 3.29 -16.31
CA LEU A 38 -9.30 4.41 -16.59
C LEU A 38 -8.64 4.28 -17.97
N LYS A 39 -8.07 3.10 -18.26
CA LYS A 39 -7.45 2.77 -19.54
C LYS A 39 -8.41 2.95 -20.71
N LYS A 40 -9.65 2.48 -20.56
CA LYS A 40 -10.71 2.68 -21.55
C LYS A 40 -10.98 4.17 -21.78
N ARG A 41 -11.12 4.96 -20.70
CA ARG A 41 -11.41 6.39 -20.79
C ARG A 41 -10.30 7.19 -21.47
N VAL A 42 -9.04 6.90 -21.16
CA VAL A 42 -7.88 7.52 -21.82
C VAL A 42 -7.91 7.25 -23.33
N LYS A 43 -8.22 6.01 -23.73
CA LYS A 43 -8.34 5.63 -25.15
C LYS A 43 -9.49 6.36 -25.84
N GLU A 44 -10.65 6.49 -25.20
CA GLU A 44 -11.82 7.22 -25.74
C GLU A 44 -11.53 8.70 -25.97
N LEU A 45 -10.64 9.30 -25.17
CA LEU A 45 -10.20 10.69 -25.32
C LEU A 45 -9.11 10.89 -26.38
N GLY A 46 -8.70 9.82 -27.09
CA GLY A 46 -7.63 9.88 -28.09
C GLY A 46 -6.23 10.08 -27.48
N LEU A 47 -6.09 9.85 -26.17
CA LEU A 47 -4.82 10.02 -25.46
C LEU A 47 -3.97 8.74 -25.51
N ASP A 48 -2.65 8.92 -25.41
CA ASP A 48 -1.72 7.81 -25.36
C ASP A 48 -1.82 7.05 -24.03
N VAL A 49 -2.19 5.78 -24.12
CA VAL A 49 -2.32 4.86 -23.00
C VAL A 49 -0.96 4.57 -22.34
N SER A 50 0.15 4.77 -23.05
CA SER A 50 1.51 4.62 -22.49
C SER A 50 1.81 5.67 -21.41
N ALA A 51 1.05 6.77 -21.37
CA ALA A 51 1.16 7.80 -20.34
C ALA A 51 0.52 7.38 -19.00
N LEU A 52 -0.22 6.27 -18.95
CA LEU A 52 -0.76 5.75 -17.70
C LEU A 52 0.34 5.18 -16.80
N PRO A 53 0.19 5.31 -15.47
CA PRO A 53 1.01 4.55 -14.53
C PRO A 53 0.89 3.05 -14.80
N ALA A 54 1.91 2.28 -14.43
CA ALA A 54 1.82 0.83 -14.46
C ALA A 54 0.62 0.32 -13.63
N PRO A 55 -0.01 -0.80 -14.02
CA PRO A 55 -1.08 -1.40 -13.24
C PRO A 55 -0.61 -1.72 -11.82
N LEU A 56 -1.54 -1.62 -10.88
CA LEU A 56 -1.28 -1.94 -9.47
C LEU A 56 -0.85 -3.39 -9.34
N ARG A 57 0.28 -3.62 -8.66
CA ARG A 57 0.76 -4.96 -8.33
C ARG A 57 0.05 -5.45 -7.07
N ALA A 58 -0.49 -6.66 -7.11
CA ALA A 58 -1.23 -7.26 -5.99
C ALA A 58 -0.47 -7.14 -4.65
N GLY A 59 0.82 -7.50 -4.66
CA GLY A 59 1.66 -7.42 -3.47
C GLY A 59 1.83 -6.00 -2.94
N ASP A 60 1.99 -5.00 -3.79
CA ASP A 60 2.15 -3.60 -3.34
C ASP A 60 0.83 -3.04 -2.80
N SER A 61 -0.30 -3.38 -3.44
CA SER A 61 -1.65 -3.06 -2.95
C SER A 61 -1.91 -3.67 -1.57
N PHE A 62 -1.56 -4.94 -1.37
CA PHE A 62 -1.72 -5.62 -0.08
C PHE A 62 -0.83 -5.01 1.00
N LYS A 63 0.44 -4.72 0.71
CA LYS A 63 1.33 -4.01 1.65
C LYS A 63 0.75 -2.67 2.07
N ARG A 64 0.17 -1.92 1.12
CA ARG A 64 -0.48 -0.63 1.40
C ARG A 64 -1.73 -0.82 2.27
N ALA A 65 -2.57 -1.80 1.97
CA ALA A 65 -3.74 -2.13 2.78
C ALA A 65 -3.33 -2.50 4.22
N CYS A 66 -2.32 -3.35 4.39
CA CYS A 66 -1.78 -3.70 5.71
C CYS A 66 -1.30 -2.47 6.50
N ARG A 67 -0.62 -1.53 5.84
CA ARG A 67 -0.13 -0.31 6.50
C ARG A 67 -1.28 0.55 7.04
N TYR A 68 -2.43 0.57 6.37
CA TYR A 68 -3.61 1.28 6.86
C TYR A 68 -4.29 0.60 8.05
N ALA A 69 -4.04 -0.70 8.27
CA ALA A 69 -4.55 -1.42 9.44
C ALA A 69 -3.69 -1.22 10.70
N GLU A 70 -2.47 -0.71 10.57
CA GLU A 70 -1.58 -0.46 11.71
C GLU A 70 -2.09 0.71 12.56
N GLN A 71 -2.09 0.53 13.88
CA GLN A 71 -2.48 1.55 14.85
C GLN A 71 -1.48 1.56 16.00
N LYS A 72 -1.20 2.75 16.55
CA LYS A 72 -0.30 2.91 17.68
C LYS A 72 -1.02 3.57 18.84
N LYS A 73 -0.63 3.21 20.07
CA LYS A 73 -1.16 3.81 21.31
C LYS A 73 -2.70 3.75 21.39
N VAL A 74 -3.30 2.63 20.99
CA VAL A 74 -4.73 2.39 21.16
C VAL A 74 -5.00 2.15 22.66
N PRO A 75 -5.85 2.94 23.34
CA PRO A 75 -6.11 2.74 24.76
C PRO A 75 -6.73 1.37 25.08
N TYR A 76 -6.23 0.68 26.11
CA TYR A 76 -6.74 -0.61 26.58
C TYR A 76 -6.62 -0.69 28.11
N GLY A 77 -7.66 -0.28 28.83
CA GLY A 77 -7.60 -0.14 30.29
C GLY A 77 -6.56 0.90 30.70
N ASP A 78 -5.67 0.54 31.63
CA ASP A 78 -4.57 1.40 32.11
C ASP A 78 -3.30 1.30 31.25
N VAL A 79 -3.35 0.52 30.16
CA VAL A 79 -2.23 0.31 29.23
C VAL A 79 -2.62 0.74 27.81
N PHE A 80 -1.66 0.65 26.89
CA PHE A 80 -1.85 0.94 25.48
C PHE A 80 -1.52 -0.28 24.62
N THR A 81 -2.14 -0.33 23.45
CA THR A 81 -1.94 -1.41 22.48
C THR A 81 -1.44 -0.83 21.15
N ASN A 82 -0.38 -1.43 20.62
CA ASN A 82 0.11 -1.22 19.27
C ASN A 82 -0.30 -2.39 18.38
N ILE A 83 -1.06 -2.10 17.33
CA ILE A 83 -1.48 -3.06 16.30
C ILE A 83 -0.52 -2.90 15.12
N MET A 84 0.23 -3.94 14.81
CA MET A 84 1.32 -3.89 13.85
C MET A 84 1.20 -4.99 12.81
N ILE A 85 1.66 -4.73 11.59
CA ILE A 85 1.77 -5.76 10.56
C ILE A 85 3.25 -6.02 10.27
N ARG A 86 3.73 -7.23 10.52
CA ARG A 86 5.11 -7.65 10.25
C ARG A 86 5.21 -8.37 8.92
N ALA A 87 6.20 -8.00 8.13
CA ALA A 87 6.55 -8.74 6.91
C ALA A 87 7.27 -10.04 7.30
N VAL A 88 6.84 -11.16 6.70
CA VAL A 88 7.38 -12.48 7.01
C VAL A 88 8.10 -13.05 5.80
N THR A 89 7.37 -13.31 4.73
CA THR A 89 7.94 -13.78 3.47
C THR A 89 7.20 -13.21 2.27
N GLN A 90 7.88 -13.19 1.13
CA GLN A 90 7.31 -12.83 -0.15
C GLN A 90 8.08 -13.55 -1.25
N ASP A 91 7.38 -14.31 -2.07
CA ASP A 91 7.91 -14.94 -3.29
C ASP A 91 7.17 -14.43 -4.53
N ASN A 92 7.11 -15.17 -5.64
CA ASN A 92 6.38 -14.74 -6.85
C ASN A 92 4.87 -14.98 -6.77
N GLU A 93 4.43 -15.88 -5.89
CA GLU A 93 3.04 -16.37 -5.81
C GLU A 93 2.32 -15.74 -4.62
N THR A 94 3.01 -15.58 -3.49
CA THR A 94 2.39 -15.18 -2.24
C THR A 94 3.07 -13.98 -1.57
N VAL A 95 2.32 -13.30 -0.70
CA VAL A 95 2.84 -12.37 0.31
C VAL A 95 2.32 -12.79 1.67
N GLU A 96 3.22 -13.07 2.60
CA GLU A 96 2.86 -13.37 3.98
C GLU A 96 3.21 -12.22 4.92
N ARG A 97 2.25 -11.87 5.78
CA ARG A 97 2.40 -10.88 6.84
C ARG A 97 1.71 -11.35 8.11
N HIS A 98 2.25 -11.01 9.28
CA HIS A 98 1.61 -11.33 10.56
C HIS A 98 1.05 -10.07 11.20
N LEU A 99 -0.19 -10.14 11.66
CA LEU A 99 -0.77 -9.18 12.59
C LEU A 99 -0.20 -9.48 13.97
N VAL A 100 0.30 -8.43 14.62
CA VAL A 100 0.90 -8.50 15.94
C VAL A 100 0.25 -7.45 16.81
N VAL A 101 -0.07 -7.85 18.04
CA VAL A 101 -0.56 -6.99 19.09
C VAL A 101 0.54 -6.87 20.15
N GLU A 102 0.96 -5.64 20.41
CA GLU A 102 1.93 -5.33 21.46
C GLU A 102 1.27 -4.46 22.52
N ILE A 103 1.36 -4.88 23.78
CA ILE A 103 0.83 -4.12 24.92
C ILE A 103 2.00 -3.38 25.56
N VAL A 104 1.82 -2.09 25.80
CA VAL A 104 2.82 -1.17 26.38
C VAL A 104 2.20 -0.34 27.49
N ASP A 105 3.01 0.07 28.46
CA ASP A 105 2.58 1.02 29.49
C ASP A 105 2.57 2.48 28.98
N ALA A 106 2.29 3.42 29.90
CA ALA A 106 2.29 4.85 29.59
C ALA A 106 3.65 5.36 29.10
N ASP A 107 4.75 4.75 29.56
CA ASP A 107 6.13 5.10 29.22
C ASP A 107 6.66 4.36 27.98
N ASP A 108 5.76 3.72 27.19
CA ASP A 108 6.11 2.91 26.01
C ASP A 108 6.95 1.67 26.31
N LYS A 109 7.00 1.25 27.58
CA LYS A 109 7.67 0.00 27.93
C LYS A 109 6.77 -1.17 27.55
N ARG A 110 7.33 -2.07 26.75
CA ARG A 110 6.66 -3.30 26.33
C ARG A 110 6.37 -4.22 27.50
N LEU A 111 5.10 -4.59 27.63
CA LEU A 111 4.59 -5.56 28.60
C LEU A 111 4.37 -6.92 27.91
N GLU A 112 3.69 -6.94 26.77
CA GLU A 112 3.35 -8.16 26.03
C GLU A 112 3.53 -7.97 24.51
N TYR A 113 3.76 -9.08 23.80
CA TYR A 113 3.92 -9.10 22.34
C TYR A 113 3.46 -10.44 21.80
N GLU A 114 2.34 -10.45 21.08
CA GLU A 114 1.71 -11.68 20.58
C GLU A 114 1.34 -11.54 19.09
N PRO A 115 1.68 -12.55 18.26
CA PRO A 115 1.10 -12.69 16.93
C PRO A 115 -0.39 -13.00 17.04
N ALA A 116 -1.25 -12.14 16.51
CA ALA A 116 -2.71 -12.28 16.58
C ALA A 116 -3.33 -12.89 15.32
N ALA A 117 -2.66 -12.79 14.17
CA ALA A 117 -3.08 -13.48 12.96
C ALA A 117 -1.94 -13.63 11.95
N ARG A 118 -1.99 -14.69 11.16
CA ARG A 118 -1.19 -14.87 9.93
C ARG A 118 -2.06 -14.50 8.72
N LEU A 119 -1.55 -13.62 7.87
CA LEU A 119 -2.21 -13.13 6.66
C LEU A 119 -1.42 -13.59 5.43
N ILE A 120 -2.07 -14.24 4.47
CA ILE A 120 -1.45 -14.71 3.23
C ILE A 120 -2.28 -14.22 2.04
N LEU A 121 -1.65 -13.44 1.16
CA LEU A 121 -2.21 -13.06 -0.13
C LEU A 121 -1.70 -14.00 -1.22
N ASP A 122 -2.60 -14.63 -1.97
CA ASP A 122 -2.31 -15.19 -3.29
C ASP A 122 -2.36 -14.09 -4.35
N LYS A 123 -1.26 -13.90 -5.10
CA LYS A 123 -1.11 -12.80 -6.07
C LYS A 123 -1.82 -13.06 -7.40
N TYR A 124 -2.12 -14.32 -7.72
CA TYR A 124 -2.75 -14.70 -8.98
C TYR A 124 -4.26 -14.74 -8.82
N GLU A 125 -4.73 -15.37 -7.75
CA GLU A 125 -6.16 -15.51 -7.44
C GLU A 125 -6.73 -14.27 -6.75
N TYR A 126 -5.85 -13.36 -6.27
CA TYR A 126 -6.24 -12.19 -5.47
C TYR A 126 -7.05 -12.56 -4.22
N VAL A 127 -6.77 -13.73 -3.64
CA VAL A 127 -7.43 -14.24 -2.44
C VAL A 127 -6.57 -13.96 -1.21
N LEU A 128 -7.19 -13.39 -0.19
CA LEU A 128 -6.61 -13.23 1.14
C LEU A 128 -7.11 -14.37 2.04
N SER A 129 -6.19 -15.14 2.62
CA SER A 129 -6.48 -16.10 3.68
C SER A 129 -5.85 -15.67 5.00
N TRP A 130 -6.46 -16.05 6.12
CA TRP A 130 -5.92 -15.77 7.45
C TRP A 130 -6.19 -16.88 8.45
N THR A 131 -5.32 -16.98 9.45
CA THR A 131 -5.47 -17.84 10.64
C THR A 131 -5.14 -17.05 11.89
N ALA A 132 -5.98 -17.14 12.92
CA ALA A 132 -5.75 -16.56 14.25
C ALA A 132 -5.03 -17.55 15.15
#